data_AF-A0A090QDA3-F1
#
_entry.id   AF-A0A090QDA3-F1
#
_cell.length_a   1.000
_cell.length_b   1.000
_cell.length_c   1.000
_cell.angle_alpha   90.00
_cell.angle_beta   90.00
_cell.angle_gamma   90.00
#
_symmetry.space_group_name_H-M   'P 1'
#
loop_
_entity.id
_entity.type
_entity.pdbx_description
1 polymer ?
#
loop_
_entity_poly.entity_id
_entity_poly.type
_entity_poly.pdbx_seq_one_letter_code
_entity_poly.pdbx_strand_id
1 'polypeptide(L)'
;MLSQDLHDLSEMANEKYMKLDLDYTYNGKDDPNRFYYRSDHYNFAKNDVPVIFYFNGTHEDYHRAGDTPDKIEYELYQKRAQLVFVTAWELANSQSRPTLK
;
A
#
# COMPACT_ATOMS: atom_id res chain seq x y z
N MET A 1 1.79 11.81 9.77
CA MET A 1 0.81 12.30 8.78
C MET A 1 0.89 11.39 7.55
N LEU A 2 -0.15 11.27 6.72
CA LEU A 2 -0.02 10.54 5.45
C LEU A 2 0.60 11.48 4.41
N SER A 3 1.46 10.97 3.54
CA SER A 3 2.09 11.77 2.49
C SER A 3 1.14 11.95 1.31
N GLN A 4 0.67 13.19 1.08
CA GLN A 4 -0.12 13.50 -0.12
C GLN A 4 0.68 13.24 -1.40
N ASP A 5 1.98 13.59 -1.41
CA ASP A 5 2.86 13.37 -2.56
C ASP A 5 2.93 11.88 -2.97
N LEU A 6 3.02 10.96 -2.00
CA LEU A 6 3.01 9.52 -2.28
C LEU A 6 1.63 9.01 -2.71
N HIS A 7 0.56 9.55 -2.14
CA HIS A 7 -0.81 9.23 -2.56
C HIS A 7 -1.01 9.60 -4.04
N ASP A 8 -0.73 10.84 -4.40
CA ASP A 8 -0.91 11.34 -5.77
C ASP A 8 -0.05 10.56 -6.77
N LEU A 9 1.19 10.22 -6.40
CA LEU A 9 2.08 9.42 -7.25
C LEU A 9 1.55 8.00 -7.44
N SER A 10 1.03 7.37 -6.37
CA SER A 10 0.42 6.04 -6.46
C SER A 10 -0.85 6.03 -7.31
N GLU A 11 -1.71 7.04 -7.17
CA GLU A 11 -2.91 7.21 -7.99
C GLU A 11 -2.57 7.42 -9.47
N MET A 12 -1.63 8.33 -9.77
CA MET A 12 -1.15 8.57 -11.13
C MET A 12 -0.59 7.27 -11.75
N ALA A 13 0.23 6.52 -11.02
CA ALA A 13 0.78 5.26 -11.50
C ALA A 13 -0.33 4.22 -11.73
N ASN A 14 -1.30 4.15 -10.83
CA ASN A 14 -2.44 3.25 -10.97
C ASN A 14 -3.29 3.59 -12.20
N GLU A 15 -3.70 4.85 -12.37
CA GLU A 15 -4.50 5.33 -13.50
C GLU A 15 -3.82 5.02 -14.85
N LYS A 16 -2.50 5.24 -14.91
CA LYS A 16 -1.71 5.06 -16.12
C LYS A 16 -1.53 3.59 -16.50
N TYR A 17 -1.28 2.69 -15.54
CA TYR A 17 -0.80 1.34 -15.84
C TYR A 17 -1.77 0.22 -15.43
N MET A 18 -2.39 0.29 -14.24
CA MET A 18 -3.02 -0.87 -13.62
C MET A 18 -4.55 -0.77 -13.51
N LYS A 19 -5.08 0.43 -13.32
CA LYS A 19 -6.51 0.75 -13.21
C LYS A 19 -7.23 -0.13 -12.18
N LEU A 20 -6.59 -0.36 -11.05
CA LEU A 20 -7.18 -1.06 -9.91
C LEU A 20 -8.09 -0.10 -9.13
N ASP A 21 -9.10 -0.64 -8.48
CA ASP A 21 -9.82 0.10 -7.44
C ASP A 21 -8.96 0.09 -6.16
N LEU A 22 -8.57 1.28 -5.69
CA LEU A 22 -7.71 1.45 -4.52
C LEU A 22 -8.57 1.85 -3.33
N ASP A 23 -8.71 0.92 -2.38
CA ASP A 23 -9.44 1.15 -1.15
C ASP A 23 -8.52 1.75 -0.07
N TYR A 24 -8.89 2.93 0.43
CA TYR A 24 -8.17 3.67 1.46
C TYR A 24 -8.76 3.50 2.87
N THR A 25 -9.65 2.53 3.09
CA THR A 25 -10.31 2.26 4.38
C THR A 25 -9.30 2.25 5.54
N TYR A 26 -8.14 1.62 5.37
CA TYR A 26 -7.13 1.49 6.44
C TYR A 26 -6.27 2.74 6.69
N ASN A 27 -6.46 3.82 5.91
CA ASN A 27 -5.87 5.12 6.21
C ASN A 27 -6.57 5.83 7.39
N GLY A 28 -7.82 5.45 7.68
CA GLY A 28 -8.63 6.03 8.75
C GLY A 28 -7.98 5.87 10.12
N LYS A 29 -7.87 6.97 10.87
CA LYS A 29 -7.38 6.93 12.27
C LYS A 29 -8.37 6.23 13.20
N ASP A 30 -9.62 6.17 12.77
CA ASP A 30 -10.78 5.57 13.41
C ASP A 30 -11.00 4.10 13.00
N ASP A 31 -10.15 3.51 12.15
CA ASP A 31 -10.18 2.06 11.91
C ASP A 31 -10.06 1.32 13.26
N PRO A 32 -11.07 0.54 13.67
CA PRO A 32 -11.10 -0.07 15.00
C PRO A 32 -9.96 -1.07 15.20
N ASN A 33 -9.45 -1.66 14.11
CA ASN A 33 -8.33 -2.59 14.13
C ASN A 33 -6.97 -1.91 14.13
N ARG A 34 -6.94 -0.61 13.85
CA ARG A 34 -5.75 0.23 13.71
C ARG A 34 -4.69 -0.40 12.80
N PHE A 35 -5.08 -0.98 11.66
CA PHE A 35 -4.18 -1.74 10.79
C PHE A 35 -2.97 -0.92 10.30
N TYR A 36 -3.14 0.37 10.03
CA TYR A 36 -2.04 1.28 9.70
C TYR A 36 -0.87 1.22 10.71
N TYR A 37 -1.16 0.94 11.99
CA TYR A 37 -0.16 0.96 13.05
C TYR A 37 0.48 -0.42 13.30
N ARG A 38 0.09 -1.47 12.55
CA ARG A 38 0.37 -2.87 12.86
C ARG A 38 1.38 -3.56 11.93
N SER A 39 2.07 -2.81 11.09
CA SER A 39 3.08 -3.33 10.16
C SER A 39 4.38 -2.51 10.23
N ASP A 40 5.45 -3.03 9.65
CA ASP A 40 6.82 -2.51 9.79
C ASP A 40 6.97 -1.05 9.33
N HIS A 41 6.22 -0.66 8.29
CA HIS A 41 6.22 0.70 7.75
C HIS A 41 5.92 1.76 8.82
N TYR A 42 5.14 1.43 9.87
CA TYR A 42 4.79 2.37 10.92
C TYR A 42 6.02 2.90 11.67
N ASN A 43 7.09 2.09 11.82
CA ASN A 43 8.32 2.53 12.47
C ASN A 43 9.08 3.59 11.66
N PHE A 44 8.83 3.68 10.35
CA PHE A 44 9.30 4.77 9.49
C PHE A 44 8.37 5.98 9.61
N ALA A 45 7.06 5.74 9.51
CA ALA A 45 6.04 6.78 9.58
C ALA A 45 6.09 7.60 10.89
N LYS A 46 6.37 6.95 12.03
CA LYS A 46 6.48 7.63 13.33
C LYS A 46 7.73 8.51 13.47
N ASN A 47 8.70 8.36 12.55
CA ASN A 47 9.93 9.16 12.48
C ASN A 47 9.91 10.08 11.24
N ASP A 48 8.71 10.50 10.83
CA ASP A 48 8.48 11.44 9.74
C ASP A 48 9.02 11.01 8.36
N VAL A 49 9.19 9.71 8.13
CA VAL A 49 9.50 9.16 6.81
C VAL A 49 8.18 8.89 6.05
N PRO A 50 8.00 9.44 4.84
CA PRO A 50 6.86 9.12 3.97
C PRO A 50 6.77 7.62 3.64
N VAL A 51 5.56 7.07 3.71
CA VAL A 51 5.30 5.64 3.47
C VAL A 51 4.04 5.43 2.63
N ILE A 52 3.99 4.32 1.90
CA ILE A 52 2.76 3.69 1.42
C ILE A 52 2.67 2.31 2.06
N PHE A 53 1.49 1.93 2.53
CA PHE A 53 1.21 0.60 3.05
C PHE A 53 0.23 -0.14 2.14
N TYR A 54 0.75 -1.03 1.29
CA TYR A 54 -0.07 -1.90 0.45
C TYR A 54 -0.58 -3.08 1.28
N PHE A 55 -1.88 -3.11 1.56
CA PHE A 55 -2.53 -4.13 2.36
C PHE A 55 -3.92 -4.45 1.80
N ASN A 56 -4.25 -5.73 1.68
CA ASN A 56 -5.54 -6.19 1.14
C ASN A 56 -6.51 -6.70 2.21
N GLY A 57 -6.29 -6.34 3.49
CA GLY A 57 -7.12 -6.79 4.60
C GLY A 57 -6.74 -8.17 5.14
N THR A 58 -7.57 -8.67 6.04
CA THR A 58 -7.45 -10.03 6.60
C THR A 58 -8.36 -11.02 5.87
N HIS A 59 -8.09 -12.30 6.00
CA HIS A 59 -8.89 -13.40 5.44
C HIS A 59 -9.16 -14.47 6.50
N GLU A 60 -10.04 -15.43 6.18
CA GLU A 60 -10.49 -16.48 7.12
C GLU A 60 -9.36 -17.36 7.69
N ASP A 61 -8.26 -17.46 6.96
CA ASP A 61 -7.08 -18.25 7.32
C ASP A 61 -5.95 -17.43 7.93
N TYR A 62 -6.11 -16.12 8.12
CA TYR A 62 -5.07 -15.27 8.67
C TYR A 62 -4.61 -15.79 10.06
N HIS A 63 -3.30 -15.97 10.24
CA HIS A 63 -2.69 -16.62 11.43
C HIS A 63 -3.16 -18.07 11.68
N ARG A 64 -3.55 -18.80 10.64
CA ARG A 64 -3.95 -20.22 10.72
C ARG A 64 -3.17 -21.06 9.71
N ALA A 65 -3.16 -22.37 9.92
CA ALA A 65 -2.46 -23.32 9.04
C ALA A 65 -3.05 -23.40 7.61
N GLY A 66 -4.27 -22.87 7.40
CA GLY A 66 -4.92 -22.82 6.10
C GLY A 66 -4.45 -21.69 5.19
N ASP A 67 -3.56 -20.81 5.66
CA ASP A 67 -2.93 -19.74 4.86
C ASP A 67 -1.89 -20.37 3.93
N THR A 68 -2.34 -20.77 2.76
CA THR A 68 -1.64 -21.69 1.85
C THR A 68 -1.63 -21.15 0.42
N PRO A 69 -0.57 -21.44 -0.37
CA PRO A 69 -0.38 -20.81 -1.69
C PRO A 69 -1.49 -21.09 -2.72
N ASP A 70 -2.22 -22.19 -2.58
CA ASP A 70 -3.33 -22.56 -3.47
C ASP A 70 -4.55 -21.63 -3.34
N LYS A 71 -4.65 -20.87 -2.25
CA LYS A 71 -5.71 -19.87 -2.03
C LYS A 71 -5.37 -18.47 -2.53
N ILE A 72 -4.16 -18.27 -3.07
CA ILE A 72 -3.74 -16.97 -3.59
C ILE A 72 -4.44 -16.69 -4.92
N GLU A 73 -5.08 -15.53 -5.02
CA GLU A 73 -5.59 -14.99 -6.28
C GLU A 73 -4.43 -14.43 -7.14
N TYR A 74 -3.71 -15.32 -7.84
CA TYR A 74 -2.46 -14.95 -8.53
C TYR A 74 -2.62 -13.87 -9.59
N GLU A 75 -3.73 -13.83 -10.33
CA GLU A 75 -3.97 -12.78 -11.33
C GLU A 75 -4.05 -11.39 -10.68
N LEU A 76 -4.75 -11.29 -9.55
CA LEU A 76 -4.87 -10.03 -8.82
C LEU A 76 -3.58 -9.69 -8.07
N TYR A 77 -2.90 -10.69 -7.50
CA TYR A 77 -1.57 -10.54 -6.90
C TYR A 77 -0.56 -9.97 -7.91
N GLN A 78 -0.53 -10.49 -9.13
CA GLN A 78 0.35 -9.99 -10.19
C GLN A 78 0.08 -8.51 -10.46
N LYS A 79 -1.19 -8.10 -10.59
CA LYS A 79 -1.54 -6.69 -10.80
C LYS A 79 -1.09 -5.80 -9.64
N ARG A 80 -1.26 -6.25 -8.40
CA ARG A 80 -0.79 -5.52 -7.20
C ARG A 80 0.74 -5.38 -7.22
N ALA A 81 1.47 -6.46 -7.50
CA ALA A 81 2.92 -6.41 -7.59
C ALA A 81 3.41 -5.47 -8.70
N GLN A 82 2.74 -5.48 -9.85
CA GLN A 82 3.02 -4.55 -10.95
C GLN A 82 2.74 -3.09 -10.56
N LEU A 83 1.64 -2.81 -9.84
CA LEU A 83 1.35 -1.48 -9.31
C LEU A 83 2.48 -0.99 -8.39
N VAL A 84 2.87 -1.79 -7.39
CA VAL A 84 3.96 -1.44 -6.48
C VAL A 84 5.25 -1.15 -7.24
N PHE A 85 5.56 -1.97 -8.26
CA PHE A 85 6.72 -1.77 -9.11
C PHE A 85 6.67 -0.43 -9.87
N VAL A 86 5.58 -0.13 -10.58
CA VAL A 86 5.48 1.10 -11.38
C VAL A 86 5.42 2.35 -10.49
N THR A 87 4.80 2.28 -9.31
CA THR A 87 4.83 3.36 -8.32
C THR A 87 6.26 3.62 -7.85
N ALA A 88 7.02 2.56 -7.50
CA ALA A 88 8.41 2.71 -7.12
C ALA A 88 9.28 3.24 -8.27
N TRP A 89 9.00 2.84 -9.51
CA TRP A 89 9.68 3.31 -10.71
C TRP A 89 9.47 4.81 -10.95
N GLU A 90 8.21 5.28 -10.92
CA GLU A 90 7.90 6.70 -11.09
C GLU A 90 8.51 7.52 -9.94
N LEU A 91 8.48 7.01 -8.69
CA LEU A 91 9.12 7.66 -7.54
C LEU A 91 10.64 7.79 -7.70
N ALA A 92 11.32 6.73 -8.15
CA ALA A 92 12.77 6.74 -8.34
C ALA A 92 13.24 7.71 -9.43
N ASN A 93 12.35 8.02 -10.39
CA ASN A 93 12.63 8.95 -11.50
C ASN A 93 12.04 10.36 -11.27
N SER A 94 11.42 10.62 -10.11
CA SER A 94 10.90 11.93 -9.75
C SER A 94 12.03 12.94 -9.50
N GLN A 95 11.80 14.20 -9.87
CA GLN A 95 12.72 15.31 -9.59
C GLN A 95 12.72 15.73 -8.11
N SER A 96 11.63 15.46 -7.40
CA SER A 96 11.45 15.81 -6.00
C SER A 96 11.26 14.57 -5.14
N ARG A 97 11.74 14.64 -3.90
CA ARG A 97 11.48 13.64 -2.87
C ARG A 97 10.08 13.87 -2.28
N PRO A 98 9.32 12.81 -1.96
CA PRO A 98 8.03 12.95 -1.31
C PRO A 98 8.19 13.54 0.09
N THR A 99 7.17 14.26 0.53
CA THR A 99 7.12 14.92 1.82
C THR A 99 5.82 14.58 2.57
N LEU A 100 5.78 14.85 3.88
CA LEU A 100 4.65 14.53 4.75
C LEU A 100 3.58 15.64 4.87
N LYS A 101 3.60 16.66 4.00
CA LYS A 101 2.85 17.92 4.16
C LYS A 101 1.49 17.81 4.85
#